data_AF-A0A2V8H0F6-F1
#
_entry.id   AF-A0A2V8H0F6-F1
#
_cell.length_a   1.000
_cell.length_b   1.000
_cell.length_c   1.000
_cell.angle_alpha   90.00
_cell.angle_beta   90.00
_cell.angle_gamma   90.00
#
_symmetry.space_group_name_H-M   'P 1'
#
loop_
_entity.id
_entity.type
_entity.pdbx_description
1 polymer ?
#
loop_
_entity_poly.entity_id
_entity_poly.type
_entity_poly.pdbx_seq_one_letter_code
_entity_poly.pdbx_strand_id
1 'polypeptide(L)'
;MTGPLIAASVSMKAAWEFPKNPLTDTTLDHSRLSEEIRRGFRLFTSTPAEAPRLAPGGMSCTNCHMNAGQRERSMPLVDVAGMFPEYNRRSARLFSLGDRITDCFLRSENATAARLAPDEVPNPASPEVLAISAYLTWLSKGGAMGKNPPWRGQNAIAQAALVPVDQLDPKKGEAIYNDRCATCHG
;
A
#
# COMPACT_ATOMS: atom_id res chain seq x y z
N MET A 1 7.13 11.29 -17.69
CA MET A 1 6.60 10.12 -16.97
C MET A 1 5.21 9.86 -17.53
N THR A 2 5.03 8.80 -18.33
CA THR A 2 3.75 8.44 -18.94
C THR A 2 3.22 7.21 -18.20
N GLY A 3 2.52 7.44 -17.10
CA GLY A 3 1.91 6.41 -16.26
C GLY A 3 1.05 7.10 -15.19
N PRO A 4 0.18 6.38 -14.47
CA PRO A 4 -0.75 6.95 -13.49
C PRO A 4 -0.07 7.44 -12.21
N LEU A 5 1.24 7.72 -12.25
CA LEU A 5 2.02 8.16 -11.11
C LEU A 5 1.88 9.67 -10.93
N ILE A 6 1.48 10.05 -9.72
CA ILE A 6 1.49 11.41 -9.23
C ILE A 6 2.91 11.74 -8.76
N ALA A 7 3.46 12.86 -9.24
CA ALA A 7 4.79 13.31 -8.87
C ALA A 7 4.91 13.58 -7.37
N ALA A 8 6.07 13.26 -6.78
CA ALA A 8 6.31 13.45 -5.34
C ALA A 8 6.18 14.92 -4.89
N SER A 9 6.42 15.87 -5.80
CA SER A 9 6.40 17.32 -5.56
C SER A 9 5.02 17.95 -5.50
N VAL A 10 3.93 17.22 -5.78
CA VAL A 10 2.59 17.82 -5.76
C VAL A 10 2.17 18.19 -4.33
N SER A 11 1.45 19.30 -4.18
CA SER A 11 0.95 19.76 -2.89
C SER A 11 -0.17 18.89 -2.32
N MET A 12 -0.59 19.17 -1.09
CA MET A 12 -1.72 18.50 -0.43
C MET A 12 -3.05 18.64 -1.18
N LYS A 13 -3.20 19.59 -2.12
CA LYS A 13 -4.39 19.68 -2.98
C LYS A 13 -4.64 18.38 -3.77
N ALA A 14 -3.58 17.69 -4.14
CA ALA A 14 -3.65 16.44 -4.89
C ALA A 14 -3.73 15.21 -3.97
N ALA A 15 -3.87 15.35 -2.64
CA ALA A 15 -3.86 14.23 -1.70
C ALA A 15 -4.99 13.21 -1.96
N TRP A 16 -6.09 13.66 -2.58
CA TRP A 16 -7.28 12.87 -2.88
C TRP A 16 -7.44 12.58 -4.38
N GLU A 17 -6.42 12.87 -5.20
CA GLU A 17 -6.44 12.55 -6.62
C GLU A 17 -6.11 11.08 -6.84
N PHE A 18 -6.87 10.44 -7.72
CA PHE A 18 -6.68 9.05 -8.12
C PHE A 18 -6.65 8.96 -9.65
N PRO A 19 -5.47 9.06 -10.30
CA PRO A 19 -5.35 9.05 -11.76
C PRO A 19 -6.04 7.86 -12.42
N LYS A 20 -5.87 6.67 -11.82
CA LYS A 20 -6.74 5.51 -12.04
C LYS A 20 -7.67 5.38 -10.83
N ASN A 21 -8.96 5.58 -11.06
CA ASN A 21 -10.01 5.40 -10.06
C ASN A 21 -11.05 4.37 -10.55
N PRO A 22 -11.14 3.18 -9.94
CA PRO A 22 -12.06 2.14 -10.40
C PRO A 22 -13.53 2.45 -10.10
N LEU A 23 -13.82 3.42 -9.22
CA LEU A 23 -15.18 3.85 -8.94
C LEU A 23 -15.78 4.68 -10.08
N THR A 24 -14.93 5.30 -10.92
CA THR A 24 -15.34 6.14 -12.04
C THR A 24 -14.84 5.63 -13.40
N ASP A 25 -14.10 4.52 -13.43
CA ASP A 25 -13.61 3.90 -14.67
C ASP A 25 -14.78 3.20 -15.40
N THR A 26 -15.15 3.75 -16.56
CA THR A 26 -16.24 3.25 -17.40
C THR A 26 -15.90 1.96 -18.15
N THR A 27 -14.64 1.53 -18.13
CA THR A 27 -14.22 0.24 -18.71
C THR A 27 -14.47 -0.94 -17.76
N LEU A 28 -14.77 -0.68 -16.48
CA LEU A 28 -15.20 -1.69 -15.53
C LEU A 28 -16.71 -1.89 -15.62
N ASP A 29 -17.13 -3.09 -15.98
CA ASP A 29 -18.54 -3.49 -16.07
C ASP A 29 -19.13 -3.92 -14.71
N HIS A 30 -20.25 -4.64 -14.72
CA HIS A 30 -20.88 -5.23 -13.53
C HIS A 30 -20.52 -6.70 -13.30
N SER A 31 -19.44 -7.18 -13.94
CA SER A 31 -18.95 -8.52 -13.67
C SER A 31 -18.44 -8.63 -12.24
N ARG A 32 -18.40 -9.86 -11.71
CA ARG A 32 -17.85 -10.13 -10.38
C ARG A 32 -16.43 -9.60 -10.21
N LEU A 33 -15.60 -9.67 -11.25
CA LEU A 33 -14.23 -9.16 -11.19
C LEU A 33 -14.20 -7.63 -11.05
N SER A 34 -15.01 -6.91 -11.82
CA SER A 34 -15.12 -5.44 -11.74
C SER A 34 -15.60 -4.99 -10.36
N GLU A 35 -16.56 -5.70 -9.78
CA GLU A 35 -17.01 -5.44 -8.40
C GLU A 35 -15.92 -5.72 -7.35
N GLU A 36 -15.13 -6.78 -7.51
CA GLU A 36 -13.97 -7.04 -6.62
C GLU A 36 -12.86 -5.99 -6.79
N ILE A 37 -12.65 -5.44 -7.99
CA ILE A 37 -11.71 -4.32 -8.20
C ILE A 37 -12.18 -3.07 -7.43
N ARG A 38 -13.47 -2.74 -7.51
CA ARG A 38 -14.06 -1.61 -6.76
C ARG A 38 -14.00 -1.85 -5.25
N ARG A 39 -14.32 -3.06 -4.82
CA ARG A 39 -14.21 -3.48 -3.41
C ARG A 39 -12.77 -3.42 -2.91
N GLY A 40 -11.81 -3.87 -3.72
CA GLY A 40 -10.38 -3.80 -3.42
C GLY A 40 -9.90 -2.38 -3.22
N PHE A 41 -10.36 -1.43 -4.05
CA PHE A 41 -10.07 -0.01 -3.87
C PHE A 41 -10.66 0.56 -2.57
N ARG A 42 -11.90 0.22 -2.22
CA ARG A 42 -12.50 0.64 -0.94
C ARG A 42 -11.73 0.07 0.25
N LEU A 43 -11.43 -1.24 0.23
CA LEU A 43 -10.60 -1.89 1.24
C LEU A 43 -9.22 -1.21 1.35
N PHE A 44 -8.60 -0.85 0.24
CA PHE A 44 -7.29 -0.19 0.22
C PHE A 44 -7.32 1.22 0.82
N THR A 45 -8.41 1.97 0.59
CA THR A 45 -8.56 3.37 0.98
C THR A 45 -9.24 3.58 2.33
N SER A 46 -9.97 2.57 2.83
CA SER A 46 -10.76 2.64 4.06
C SER A 46 -10.83 1.26 4.76
N THR A 47 -9.65 0.67 5.03
CA THR A 47 -9.55 -0.69 5.57
C THR A 47 -10.32 -0.89 6.88
N PRO A 48 -10.31 0.04 7.87
CA PRO A 48 -11.04 -0.13 9.12
C PRO A 48 -12.56 -0.11 8.94
N ALA A 49 -13.06 0.60 7.93
CA ALA A 49 -14.50 0.63 7.64
C ALA A 49 -14.95 -0.63 6.89
N GLU A 50 -14.13 -1.11 5.95
CA GLU A 50 -14.47 -2.25 5.09
C GLU A 50 -14.13 -3.61 5.71
N ALA A 51 -13.11 -3.67 6.59
CA ALA A 51 -12.62 -4.88 7.24
C ALA A 51 -12.09 -4.60 8.67
N PRO A 52 -12.93 -4.13 9.61
CA PRO A 52 -12.51 -3.70 10.95
C PRO A 52 -11.72 -4.77 11.72
N ARG A 53 -12.10 -6.05 11.57
CA ARG A 53 -11.41 -7.19 12.21
C ARG A 53 -9.95 -7.35 11.76
N LEU A 54 -9.62 -6.89 10.56
CA LEU A 54 -8.27 -7.00 9.97
C LEU A 54 -7.43 -5.72 10.16
N ALA A 55 -8.03 -4.65 10.68
CA ALA A 55 -7.37 -3.38 10.91
C ALA A 55 -7.67 -2.79 12.31
N PRO A 56 -7.45 -3.54 13.41
CA PRO A 56 -7.74 -3.05 14.76
C PRO A 56 -6.92 -1.82 15.16
N GLY A 57 -5.81 -1.54 14.45
CA GLY A 57 -5.02 -0.32 14.64
C GLY A 57 -5.59 0.94 13.98
N GLY A 58 -6.72 0.85 13.27
CA GLY A 58 -7.34 2.00 12.61
C GLY A 58 -6.60 2.51 11.37
N MET A 59 -5.67 1.73 10.83
CA MET A 59 -4.88 2.07 9.65
C MET A 59 -5.57 1.58 8.37
N SER A 60 -5.25 2.24 7.26
CA SER A 60 -5.56 1.80 5.89
C SER A 60 -4.29 1.75 5.06
N CYS A 61 -4.31 0.97 3.98
CA CYS A 61 -3.16 0.84 3.08
C CYS A 61 -2.69 2.21 2.55
N THR A 62 -3.63 3.14 2.30
CA THR A 62 -3.37 4.51 1.85
C THR A 62 -2.56 5.38 2.81
N ASN A 63 -2.49 5.04 4.10
CA ASN A 63 -1.67 5.80 5.05
C ASN A 63 -0.17 5.66 4.75
N CYS A 64 0.25 4.57 4.10
CA CYS A 64 1.63 4.39 3.63
C CYS A 64 1.74 4.46 2.10
N HIS A 65 0.72 3.97 1.40
CA HIS A 65 0.64 3.93 -0.06
C HIS A 65 -0.26 5.07 -0.57
N MET A 66 0.25 6.30 -0.52
CA MET A 66 -0.53 7.52 -0.80
C MET A 66 -1.19 7.48 -2.19
N ASN A 67 -2.31 8.19 -2.33
CA ASN A 67 -3.10 8.27 -3.56
C ASN A 67 -3.53 6.89 -4.08
N ALA A 68 -3.91 5.99 -3.16
CA ALA A 68 -4.22 4.59 -3.47
C ALA A 68 -3.07 3.88 -4.20
N GLY A 69 -1.83 4.09 -3.76
CA GLY A 69 -0.63 3.49 -4.35
C GLY A 69 -0.14 4.18 -5.63
N GLN A 70 -0.58 5.40 -5.92
CA GLN A 70 -0.26 6.10 -7.17
C GLN A 70 0.70 7.28 -6.99
N ARG A 71 1.29 7.48 -5.80
CA ARG A 71 2.20 8.61 -5.54
C ARG A 71 3.67 8.19 -5.51
N GLU A 72 4.49 8.85 -6.34
CA GLU A 72 5.95 8.72 -6.30
C GLU A 72 6.53 9.07 -4.93
N ARG A 73 7.57 8.34 -4.52
CA ARG A 73 8.24 8.49 -3.23
C ARG A 73 7.33 8.25 -2.00
N SER A 74 6.17 7.60 -2.19
CA SER A 74 5.23 7.21 -1.14
C SER A 74 4.77 5.77 -1.32
N MET A 75 5.74 4.87 -1.51
CA MET A 75 5.52 3.43 -1.76
C MET A 75 4.49 3.17 -2.88
N PRO A 76 4.72 3.62 -4.13
CA PRO A 76 3.78 3.36 -5.21
C PRO A 76 3.61 1.85 -5.47
N LEU A 77 2.45 1.50 -6.02
CA LEU A 77 2.06 0.14 -6.38
C LEU A 77 1.62 0.02 -7.85
N VAL A 78 1.73 1.09 -8.64
CA VAL A 78 1.51 1.06 -10.08
C VAL A 78 2.47 0.05 -10.72
N ASP A 79 1.92 -0.91 -11.47
CA ASP A 79 2.63 -2.03 -12.10
C ASP A 79 3.21 -3.08 -11.15
N VAL A 80 2.86 -3.05 -9.85
CA VAL A 80 3.43 -3.97 -8.85
C VAL A 80 3.03 -5.43 -9.10
N ALA A 81 1.86 -5.70 -9.70
CA ALA A 81 1.41 -7.07 -9.94
C ALA A 81 2.35 -7.83 -10.87
N GLY A 82 2.98 -7.13 -11.83
CA GLY A 82 3.97 -7.71 -12.73
C GLY A 82 5.29 -8.10 -12.08
N MET A 83 5.47 -7.79 -10.79
CA MET A 83 6.67 -8.13 -10.03
C MET A 83 6.57 -9.40 -9.22
N PHE A 84 5.38 -9.99 -9.12
CA PHE A 84 5.16 -11.23 -8.39
C PHE A 84 5.08 -12.44 -9.34
N PRO A 85 5.57 -13.62 -8.94
CA PRO A 85 6.18 -13.91 -7.64
C PRO A 85 7.58 -13.29 -7.48
N GLU A 86 7.97 -12.96 -6.24
CA GLU A 86 9.31 -12.44 -5.93
C GLU A 86 9.92 -13.14 -4.71
N TYR A 87 11.25 -13.17 -4.62
CA TYR A 87 11.93 -13.70 -3.45
C TYR A 87 11.81 -12.75 -2.26
N ASN A 88 11.19 -13.23 -1.19
CA ASN A 88 11.08 -12.50 0.06
C ASN A 88 12.19 -12.92 1.03
N ARG A 89 13.11 -11.98 1.31
CA ARG A 89 14.26 -12.25 2.19
C ARG A 89 13.88 -12.63 3.62
N ARG A 90 12.76 -12.10 4.15
CA ARG A 90 12.33 -12.33 5.54
C ARG A 90 11.85 -13.76 5.77
N SER A 91 11.13 -14.32 4.80
CA SER A 91 10.56 -15.67 4.86
C SER A 91 11.42 -16.71 4.13
N ALA A 92 12.51 -16.28 3.49
CA ALA A 92 13.40 -17.11 2.69
C ALA A 92 12.72 -17.94 1.59
N ARG A 93 11.58 -17.48 1.07
CA ARG A 93 10.82 -18.15 -0.01
C ARG A 93 10.28 -17.16 -1.04
N LEU A 94 9.78 -17.69 -2.16
CA LEU A 94 8.98 -16.90 -3.10
C LEU A 94 7.65 -16.49 -2.45
N PHE A 95 7.29 -15.23 -2.63
CA PHE A 95 6.00 -14.65 -2.30
C PHE A 95 5.20 -14.44 -3.56
N SER A 96 3.91 -14.78 -3.53
CA SER A 96 2.90 -14.26 -4.43
C SER A 96 2.48 -12.85 -4.03
N LEU A 97 1.71 -12.15 -4.88
CA LEU A 97 1.10 -10.87 -4.51
C LEU A 97 0.17 -11.04 -3.30
N GLY A 98 -0.60 -12.15 -3.26
CA GLY A 98 -1.46 -12.49 -2.13
C GLY A 98 -0.69 -12.67 -0.83
N ASP A 99 0.45 -13.38 -0.86
CA ASP A 99 1.34 -13.51 0.30
C ASP A 99 1.79 -12.13 0.83
N ARG A 100 2.12 -11.21 -0.08
CA ARG A 100 2.55 -9.86 0.29
C ARG A 100 1.42 -9.07 0.96
N ILE A 101 0.21 -9.13 0.41
CA ILE A 101 -0.97 -8.45 0.98
C ILE A 101 -1.33 -9.05 2.34
N THR A 102 -1.29 -10.37 2.48
CA THR A 102 -1.47 -11.04 3.78
C THR A 102 -0.47 -10.53 4.81
N ASP A 103 0.81 -10.44 4.47
CA ASP A 103 1.85 -9.94 5.38
C ASP A 103 1.62 -8.46 5.77
N CYS A 104 1.04 -7.64 4.87
CA CYS A 104 0.62 -6.27 5.21
C CYS A 104 -0.52 -6.26 6.24
N PHE A 105 -1.57 -7.08 6.07
CA PHE A 105 -2.63 -7.18 7.08
C PHE A 105 -2.10 -7.62 8.44
N LEU A 106 -1.27 -8.66 8.47
CA LEU A 106 -0.74 -9.21 9.71
C LEU A 106 0.20 -8.25 10.45
N ARG A 107 0.83 -7.30 9.74
CA ARG A 107 1.83 -6.39 10.32
C ARG A 107 1.36 -4.95 10.35
N SER A 108 1.20 -4.33 9.18
CA SER A 108 0.88 -2.92 9.04
C SER A 108 -0.53 -2.59 9.55
N GLU A 109 -1.52 -3.43 9.24
CA GLU A 109 -2.89 -3.25 9.75
C GLU A 109 -3.09 -3.87 11.14
N ASN A 110 -2.07 -4.57 11.65
CA ASN A 110 -2.04 -5.18 12.98
C ASN A 110 -3.17 -6.20 13.22
N ALA A 111 -3.56 -6.97 12.21
CA ALA A 111 -4.62 -7.97 12.33
C ALA A 111 -4.38 -8.99 13.46
N THR A 112 -3.12 -9.24 13.84
CA THR A 112 -2.76 -10.14 14.95
C THR A 112 -3.16 -9.63 16.33
N ALA A 113 -3.45 -8.32 16.48
CA ALA A 113 -3.97 -7.77 17.73
C ALA A 113 -5.47 -8.05 17.92
N ALA A 114 -6.18 -8.42 16.85
CA ALA A 114 -7.55 -8.90 16.95
C ALA A 114 -7.57 -10.38 17.39
N ARG A 115 -8.60 -10.74 18.15
CA ARG A 115 -8.87 -12.15 18.47
C ARG A 115 -9.60 -12.81 17.29
N LEU A 116 -8.83 -13.21 16.28
CA LEU A 116 -9.34 -13.91 15.10
C LEU A 116 -9.42 -15.42 15.35
N ALA A 117 -10.50 -16.05 14.89
CA ALA A 117 -10.54 -17.50 14.73
C ALA A 117 -9.53 -17.97 13.66
N PRO A 118 -9.07 -19.24 13.68
CA PRO A 118 -8.06 -19.72 12.73
C PRO A 118 -8.42 -19.52 11.26
N ASP A 119 -9.69 -19.65 10.90
CA ASP A 119 -10.23 -19.43 9.55
C ASP A 119 -10.43 -17.95 9.20
N GLU A 120 -10.41 -17.06 10.20
CA GLU A 120 -10.48 -15.61 10.02
C GLU A 120 -9.10 -14.97 9.81
N VAL A 121 -8.01 -15.66 10.16
CA VAL A 121 -6.65 -15.17 9.91
C VAL A 121 -6.47 -14.99 8.40
N PRO A 122 -6.09 -13.77 7.93
CA PRO A 122 -6.00 -13.50 6.51
C PRO A 122 -4.94 -14.40 5.87
N ASN A 123 -5.24 -14.90 4.69
CA ASN A 123 -4.37 -15.72 3.86
C ASN A 123 -4.58 -15.36 2.38
N PRO A 124 -3.75 -15.85 1.44
CA PRO A 124 -3.85 -15.47 0.03
C PRO A 124 -5.22 -15.73 -0.63
N ALA A 125 -6.03 -16.63 -0.09
CA ALA A 125 -7.37 -16.95 -0.59
C ALA A 125 -8.50 -16.20 0.16
N SER A 126 -8.19 -15.43 1.21
CA SER A 126 -9.20 -14.65 1.94
C SER A 126 -9.89 -13.63 1.01
N PRO A 127 -11.21 -13.40 1.16
CA PRO A 127 -11.95 -12.50 0.28
C PRO A 127 -11.39 -11.08 0.19
N GLU A 128 -10.88 -10.52 1.29
CA GLU A 128 -10.29 -9.17 1.34
C GLU A 128 -8.95 -9.13 0.61
N VAL A 129 -8.14 -10.19 0.73
CA VAL A 129 -6.85 -10.32 0.04
C VAL A 129 -7.05 -10.46 -1.46
N LEU A 130 -8.04 -11.24 -1.89
CA LEU A 130 -8.40 -11.37 -3.30
C LEU A 130 -8.92 -10.06 -3.90
N ALA A 131 -9.75 -9.31 -3.18
CA ALA A 131 -10.25 -8.01 -3.62
C ALA A 131 -9.10 -7.01 -3.83
N ILE A 132 -8.19 -6.88 -2.85
CA ILE A 132 -7.01 -6.02 -2.99
C ILE A 132 -6.10 -6.50 -4.13
N SER A 133 -5.93 -7.81 -4.29
CA SER A 133 -5.16 -8.38 -5.42
C SER A 133 -5.78 -8.01 -6.77
N ALA A 134 -7.11 -8.06 -6.89
CA ALA A 134 -7.83 -7.65 -8.10
C ALA A 134 -7.61 -6.17 -8.39
N TYR A 135 -7.73 -5.31 -7.37
CA TYR A 135 -7.45 -3.88 -7.50
C TYR A 135 -6.01 -3.60 -7.97
N LEU A 136 -5.00 -4.21 -7.34
CA LEU A 136 -3.59 -3.99 -7.71
C LEU A 136 -3.25 -4.57 -9.09
N THR A 137 -3.90 -5.66 -9.48
CA THR A 137 -3.77 -6.23 -10.84
C THR A 137 -4.36 -5.29 -11.88
N TRP A 138 -5.55 -4.74 -11.64
CA TRP A 138 -6.16 -3.71 -12.50
C TRP A 138 -5.30 -2.43 -12.56
N LEU A 139 -4.75 -2.00 -11.42
CA LEU A 139 -3.88 -0.83 -11.36
C LEU A 139 -2.63 -1.02 -12.24
N SER A 140 -2.14 -2.25 -12.31
CA SER A 140 -0.99 -2.69 -13.12
C SER A 140 -1.31 -2.95 -14.60
N LYS A 141 -2.56 -2.76 -15.04
CA LYS A 141 -2.95 -2.95 -16.45
C LYS A 141 -2.12 -2.03 -17.36
N GLY A 142 -1.45 -2.64 -18.34
CA GLY A 142 -0.54 -1.99 -19.29
C GLY A 142 0.94 -2.05 -18.90
N GLY A 143 1.25 -2.49 -17.67
CA GLY A 143 2.62 -2.72 -17.21
C GLY A 143 3.25 -3.96 -17.85
N ALA A 144 4.58 -3.97 -17.93
CA ALA A 144 5.33 -5.11 -18.46
C ALA A 144 5.67 -6.11 -17.34
N MET A 145 5.29 -7.38 -17.53
CA MET A 145 5.62 -8.47 -16.60
C MET A 145 7.13 -8.63 -16.44
N GLY A 146 7.61 -8.77 -15.21
CA GLY A 146 9.02 -8.93 -14.88
C GLY A 146 9.89 -7.68 -15.06
N LYS A 147 9.36 -6.58 -15.61
CA LYS A 147 10.09 -5.33 -15.76
C LYS A 147 9.98 -4.52 -14.47
N ASN A 148 11.13 -4.16 -13.88
CA ASN A 148 11.15 -3.28 -12.72
C ASN A 148 10.51 -1.92 -13.05
N PRO A 149 9.48 -1.48 -12.30
CA PRO A 149 8.93 -0.15 -12.42
C PRO A 149 9.99 0.92 -12.07
N PRO A 150 9.97 2.11 -12.70
CA PRO A 150 10.99 3.13 -12.53
C PRO A 150 11.06 3.70 -11.10
N TRP A 151 9.97 3.59 -10.34
CA TRP A 151 9.88 4.03 -8.95
C TRP A 151 10.45 3.01 -7.95
N ARG A 152 10.70 1.76 -8.37
CA ARG A 152 11.13 0.69 -7.46
C ARG A 152 12.51 1.01 -6.89
N GLY A 153 12.65 0.92 -5.57
CA GLY A 153 13.90 1.25 -4.87
C GLY A 153 14.15 2.75 -4.66
N GLN A 154 13.27 3.63 -5.15
CA GLN A 154 13.42 5.10 -5.01
C GLN A 154 12.83 5.66 -3.71
N ASN A 155 12.18 4.82 -2.89
CA ASN A 155 11.65 5.18 -1.56
C ASN A 155 12.69 4.94 -0.46
N ALA A 156 13.90 5.47 -0.61
CA ALA A 156 14.99 5.27 0.34
C ALA A 156 15.75 6.57 0.60
N ILE A 157 16.22 6.74 1.84
CA ILE A 157 17.18 7.78 2.19
C ILE A 157 18.52 7.39 1.56
N ALA A 158 19.18 8.36 0.91
CA ALA A 158 20.49 8.11 0.31
C ALA A 158 21.49 7.64 1.39
N GLN A 159 22.33 6.65 1.07
CA GLN A 159 23.25 6.04 2.04
C GLN A 159 24.15 7.09 2.72
N ALA A 160 24.60 8.10 1.98
CA ALA A 160 25.42 9.20 2.50
C ALA A 160 24.68 10.13 3.48
N ALA A 161 23.34 10.07 3.50
CA ALA A 161 22.48 10.85 4.40
C ALA A 161 21.90 10.00 5.55
N LEU A 162 22.19 8.70 5.60
CA LEU A 162 21.76 7.84 6.71
C LEU A 162 22.63 8.11 7.94
N VAL A 163 21.97 8.40 9.06
CA VAL A 163 22.60 8.49 10.38
C VAL A 163 22.47 7.12 11.07
N PRO A 164 23.55 6.55 11.63
CA PRO A 164 23.47 5.31 12.40
C PRO A 164 22.49 5.41 13.57
N VAL A 165 21.77 4.31 13.87
CA VAL A 165 20.71 4.30 14.88
C VAL A 165 21.22 4.71 16.27
N ASP A 166 22.43 4.28 16.62
CA ASP A 166 23.13 4.61 17.87
C ASP A 166 23.60 6.07 17.95
N GLN A 167 23.58 6.80 16.83
CA GLN A 167 23.91 8.22 16.73
C GLN A 167 22.67 9.11 16.57
N LEU A 168 21.46 8.54 16.54
CA LEU A 168 20.24 9.33 16.51
C LEU A 168 20.05 10.04 17.86
N ASP A 169 19.70 11.32 17.81
CA ASP A 169 19.39 12.13 18.98
C ASP A 169 17.86 12.25 19.16
N PRO A 170 17.28 11.56 20.18
CA PRO A 170 15.84 11.62 20.43
C PRO A 170 15.33 13.03 20.77
N LYS A 171 16.13 13.87 21.45
CA LYS A 171 15.72 15.23 21.81
C LYS A 171 15.62 16.12 20.58
N LYS A 172 16.57 15.97 19.64
CA LYS A 172 16.48 16.63 18.33
C LYS A 172 15.27 16.14 17.53
N GLY A 173 15.00 14.83 17.56
CA GLY A 173 13.82 14.24 16.93
C GLY A 173 12.51 14.79 17.49
N GLU A 174 12.39 14.89 18.82
CA GLU A 174 11.25 15.47 19.53
C GLU A 174 11.00 16.93 19.11
N ALA A 175 12.06 17.75 19.05
CA ALA A 175 11.94 19.13 18.59
C ALA A 175 11.41 19.24 17.15
N ILE A 176 11.90 18.39 16.24
CA ILE A 176 11.42 18.32 14.85
C ILE A 176 9.96 17.86 14.81
N TYR A 177 9.60 16.83 15.58
CA TYR A 177 8.24 16.31 15.64
C TYR A 177 7.25 17.40 16.07
N ASN A 178 7.58 18.15 17.13
CA ASN A 178 6.73 19.22 17.64
C ASN A 178 6.59 20.38 16.64
N ASP A 179 7.65 20.72 15.88
CA ASP A 179 7.64 21.79 14.88
C ASP A 179 6.95 21.40 13.56
N ARG A 180 7.00 20.11 13.16
CA ARG A 180 6.64 19.68 11.79
C ARG A 180 5.53 18.64 11.69
N CYS A 181 5.25 17.90 12.77
CA CYS A 181 4.40 16.70 12.72
C CYS A 181 3.19 16.81 13.66
N ALA A 182 3.38 17.38 14.85
CA ALA A 182 2.41 17.35 15.94
C ALA A 182 1.08 18.03 15.59
N THR A 183 1.06 19.02 14.69
CA THR A 183 -0.19 19.67 14.25
C THR A 183 -1.21 18.67 13.65
N CYS A 184 -0.74 17.57 13.06
CA CYS A 184 -1.60 16.55 12.46
C CYS A 184 -1.55 15.19 13.20
N HIS A 185 -0.45 14.89 13.90
CA HIS A 185 -0.20 13.57 14.50
C HIS A 185 -0.10 13.59 16.03
N GLY A 186 -0.32 14.73 16.68
CA GLY A 186 -0.30 14.91 18.14
C GLY A 186 -1.60 14.48 18.83
#